data_AF-A0A2X0QW46-F1
#
_entry.id   AF-A0A2X0QW46-F1
#
_cell.length_a   1.000
_cell.length_b   1.000
_cell.length_c   1.000
_cell.angle_alpha   90.00
_cell.angle_beta   90.00
_cell.angle_gamma   90.00
#
_symmetry.space_group_name_H-M   'P 1'
#
loop_
_entity.id
_entity.type
_entity.pdbx_description
1 polymer ?
#
loop_
_entity_poly.entity_id
_entity_poly.type
_entity_poly.pdbx_seq_one_letter_code
_entity_poly.pdbx_strand_id
1 'polypeptide(L)'
;MNKSNTIKVKTNPDNNDTALPRIEASQEDIAQAKKLATNTLQNYSGLLGQNQAHTLNNFLSRKGRMKGKITQEQCMKIFNITAQVQSKFIKLNIQK
;
A
#
# COMPACT_ATOMS: atom_id res chain seq x y z
N MET A 1 27.64 -0.30 12.58
CA MET A 1 26.99 0.22 13.81
C MET A 1 25.51 0.39 13.49
N ASN A 2 24.73 -0.69 13.61
CA ASN A 2 23.33 -0.72 13.18
C ASN A 2 22.44 -0.34 14.37
N LYS A 3 21.87 0.87 14.36
CA LYS A 3 20.89 1.27 15.36
C LYS A 3 19.53 0.70 14.96
N SER A 4 19.14 -0.41 15.60
CA SER A 4 17.76 -0.89 15.61
C SER A 4 16.89 0.18 16.27
N ASN A 5 16.13 0.93 15.47
CA ASN A 5 15.21 1.93 15.99
C ASN A 5 13.88 1.24 16.33
N THR A 6 13.83 0.59 17.49
CA THR A 6 12.59 0.06 18.06
C THR A 6 11.74 1.23 18.50
N ILE A 7 10.73 1.57 17.70
CA ILE A 7 9.69 2.53 18.07
C ILE A 7 8.95 1.93 19.27
N LYS A 8 9.11 2.54 20.45
CA LYS A 8 8.31 2.20 21.65
C LYS A 8 6.88 2.61 21.39
N VAL A 9 6.04 1.66 20.99
CA VAL A 9 4.59 1.85 20.94
C VAL A 9 4.09 1.88 22.37
N LYS A 10 3.73 3.07 22.87
CA LYS A 10 2.99 3.20 24.11
C LYS A 10 1.51 3.06 23.79
N THR A 11 0.99 1.83 23.84
CA THR A 11 -0.44 1.57 23.79
C THR A 11 -1.05 1.84 25.16
N ASN A 12 -1.87 2.89 25.27
CA ASN A 12 -2.77 3.09 26.40
C ASN A 12 -4.11 2.44 26.03
N PRO A 13 -4.59 1.41 26.75
CA PRO A 13 -5.79 0.67 26.37
C PRO A 13 -7.03 1.26 27.03
N ASP A 14 -7.59 2.32 26.46
CA ASP A 14 -8.97 2.71 26.76
C ASP A 14 -9.51 3.56 25.61
N ASN A 15 -10.78 3.35 25.25
CA ASN A 15 -11.58 3.96 24.17
C ASN A 15 -11.78 3.11 22.91
N ASN A 16 -12.98 2.54 22.86
CA ASN A 16 -13.67 1.95 21.71
C ASN A 16 -13.93 3.04 20.65
N ASP A 17 -13.00 3.22 19.72
CA ASP A 17 -13.19 3.63 18.32
C ASP A 17 -11.80 3.45 17.67
N THR A 18 -11.57 2.34 16.97
CA THR A 18 -10.25 1.99 16.40
C THR A 18 -9.91 2.84 15.17
N ALA A 19 -10.02 4.17 15.29
CA ALA A 19 -9.34 5.10 14.42
C ALA A 19 -7.85 5.04 14.76
N LEU A 20 -7.11 4.16 14.07
CA LEU A 20 -5.66 4.17 14.08
C LEU A 20 -5.18 5.62 13.88
N PRO A 21 -4.20 6.11 14.66
CA PRO A 21 -3.68 7.45 14.46
C PRO A 21 -3.29 7.58 12.98
N ARG A 22 -3.68 8.70 12.35
CA ARG A 22 -3.43 8.97 10.93
C ARG A 22 -1.93 9.17 10.72
N ILE A 23 -1.18 8.06 10.69
CA ILE A 23 0.27 8.07 10.52
C ILE A 23 0.56 8.36 9.05
N GLU A 24 1.39 9.37 8.85
CA GLU A 24 1.84 9.76 7.52
C GLU A 24 2.85 8.74 7.02
N ALA A 25 2.68 8.29 5.78
CA ALA A 25 3.61 7.36 5.17
C ALA A 25 4.96 8.06 4.95
N SER A 26 6.04 7.30 5.13
CA SER A 26 7.38 7.77 4.77
C SER A 26 7.47 7.99 3.26
N GLN A 27 8.36 8.90 2.82
CA GLN A 27 8.58 9.12 1.39
C GLN A 27 9.01 7.83 0.67
N GLU A 28 9.76 6.97 1.35
CA GLU A 28 10.17 5.64 0.87
C GLU A 28 8.97 4.74 0.61
N ASP A 29 8.05 4.62 1.59
CA ASP A 29 6.83 3.82 1.46
C ASP A 29 5.95 4.31 0.30
N ILE A 30 5.83 5.63 0.16
CA ILE A 30 5.06 6.25 -0.93
C ILE A 30 5.71 5.94 -2.29
N ALA A 31 7.04 6.07 -2.40
CA ALA A 31 7.76 5.79 -3.63
C ALA A 31 7.65 4.29 -4.00
N GLN A 32 7.79 3.40 -3.03
CA GLN A 32 7.64 1.96 -3.22
C GLN A 32 6.20 1.60 -3.63
N ALA A 33 5.20 2.13 -2.95
CA ALA A 33 3.80 1.91 -3.29
C ALA A 33 3.48 2.40 -4.70
N LYS A 34 4.02 3.55 -5.12
CA LYS A 34 3.85 4.06 -6.49
C LYS A 34 4.49 3.13 -7.51
N LYS A 35 5.72 2.68 -7.27
CA LYS A 35 6.43 1.75 -8.15
C LYS A 35 5.64 0.44 -8.32
N LEU A 36 5.15 -0.13 -7.22
CA LEU A 36 4.36 -1.35 -7.23
C LEU A 36 3.02 -1.17 -7.92
N ALA A 37 2.31 -0.08 -7.66
CA ALA A 37 1.04 0.24 -8.32
C ALA A 37 1.21 0.37 -9.85
N THR A 38 2.23 1.09 -10.30
CA THR A 38 2.54 1.23 -11.74
C THR A 38 2.84 -0.12 -12.38
N ASN A 39 3.75 -0.90 -11.78
CA ASN A 39 4.11 -2.21 -12.29
C ASN A 39 2.88 -3.14 -12.34
N THR A 40 2.04 -3.12 -11.32
CA THR A 40 0.85 -3.97 -11.24
C THR A 40 -0.18 -3.63 -12.30
N LEU A 41 -0.41 -2.33 -12.56
CA LEU A 41 -1.30 -1.90 -13.64
C LEU A 41 -0.75 -2.22 -15.03
N GLN A 42 0.57 -2.22 -15.21
CA GLN A 42 1.19 -2.51 -16.51
C GLN A 42 1.23 -4.01 -16.83
N ASN A 43 1.69 -4.82 -15.88
CA ASN A 43 1.98 -6.25 -16.11
C ASN A 43 0.84 -7.18 -15.69
N TYR A 44 -0.03 -6.73 -14.78
CA TYR A 44 -1.05 -7.59 -14.16
C TYR A 44 -2.46 -6.97 -14.21
N SER A 45 -2.71 -6.06 -15.15
CA SER A 45 -4.04 -5.45 -15.37
C SER A 45 -5.16 -6.48 -15.53
N GLY A 46 -4.90 -7.57 -16.26
CA GLY A 46 -5.87 -8.65 -16.48
C GLY A 46 -6.19 -9.49 -15.23
N LEU A 47 -5.41 -9.37 -14.15
CA LEU A 47 -5.62 -10.08 -12.88
C LEU A 47 -6.25 -9.19 -11.80
N LEU A 48 -6.38 -7.89 -12.08
CA LEU A 48 -6.99 -6.91 -11.19
C LEU A 48 -8.51 -6.90 -11.35
N GLY A 49 -9.22 -6.90 -10.23
CA GLY A 49 -10.63 -6.51 -10.24
C GLY A 49 -10.77 -5.00 -10.52
N GLN A 50 -11.93 -4.58 -11.04
CA GLN A 50 -12.22 -3.17 -11.35
C GLN A 50 -11.95 -2.23 -10.16
N ASN A 51 -12.37 -2.62 -8.95
CA ASN A 51 -12.13 -1.84 -7.73
C ASN A 51 -10.65 -1.74 -7.36
N GLN A 52 -9.87 -2.80 -7.63
CA GLN A 52 -8.43 -2.81 -7.37
C GLN A 52 -7.71 -1.89 -8.36
N ALA A 53 -8.00 -2.02 -9.66
CA ALA A 53 -7.46 -1.16 -10.70
C ALA A 53 -7.81 0.32 -10.46
N HIS A 54 -9.03 0.62 -10.06
CA HIS A 54 -9.46 1.97 -9.70
C HIS A 54 -8.70 2.50 -8.48
N THR A 55 -8.49 1.66 -7.45
CA THR A 55 -7.71 2.03 -6.25
C THR A 55 -6.26 2.37 -6.62
N LEU A 56 -5.60 1.55 -7.44
CA LEU A 56 -4.23 1.79 -7.89
C LEU A 56 -4.12 3.07 -8.73
N ASN A 57 -5.05 3.29 -9.66
CA ASN A 57 -5.07 4.50 -10.48
C ASN A 57 -5.29 5.77 -9.65
N ASN A 58 -6.21 5.73 -8.68
CA ASN A 58 -6.44 6.85 -7.76
C ASN A 58 -5.21 7.15 -6.90
N PHE A 59 -4.47 6.12 -6.49
CA PHE A 59 -3.24 6.29 -5.74
C PHE A 59 -2.14 6.96 -6.58
N LEU A 60 -1.99 6.56 -7.85
CA LEU A 60 -1.02 7.16 -8.78
C LEU A 60 -1.40 8.58 -9.22
N SER A 61 -2.70 8.85 -9.35
CA SER A 61 -3.22 10.16 -9.77
C SER A 61 -3.01 11.27 -8.74
N ARG A 62 -2.65 10.92 -7.50
CA ARG A 62 -2.23 11.88 -6.47
C ARG A 62 -0.86 12.48 -6.81
N LYS A 63 -0.85 13.44 -7.74
CA LYS A 63 0.33 14.25 -8.10
C LYS A 63 0.50 15.40 -7.11
N GLY A 64 1.60 15.34 -6.36
CA GLY A 64 2.51 16.46 -6.05
C GLY A 64 2.02 17.68 -5.25
N ARG A 65 0.75 18.11 -5.30
CA ARG A 65 0.30 19.37 -4.66
C ARG A 65 -1.15 19.39 -4.18
N MET A 66 -1.98 18.37 -4.41
CA MET A 66 -3.38 18.38 -3.93
C MET A 66 -3.62 17.45 -2.73
N LYS A 67 -3.74 18.12 -1.58
CA LYS A 67 -4.59 17.88 -0.39
C LYS A 67 -4.63 16.46 0.18
N GLY A 68 -3.65 16.20 1.05
CA GLY A 68 -3.70 15.16 2.08
C GLY A 68 -2.40 14.39 2.12
N LYS A 69 -1.73 14.39 3.29
CA LYS A 69 -0.60 13.48 3.52
C LYS A 69 -1.09 12.05 3.27
N ILE A 70 -0.36 11.34 2.40
CA ILE A 70 -0.61 9.91 2.14
C ILE A 70 -0.35 9.20 3.46
N THR A 71 -1.30 8.39 3.90
CA THR A 71 -1.17 7.67 5.16
C THR A 71 -0.50 6.33 4.95
N GLN A 72 0.13 5.81 6.00
CA GLN A 72 0.72 4.48 5.98
C GLN A 72 -0.32 3.42 5.58
N GLU A 73 -1.56 3.55 6.07
CA GLU A 73 -2.68 2.66 5.69
C GLU A 73 -2.97 2.68 4.19
N GLN A 74 -2.87 3.84 3.54
CA GLN A 74 -3.03 3.94 2.10
C GLN A 74 -1.93 3.17 1.37
N CYS A 75 -0.66 3.31 1.79
CA CYS A 75 0.44 2.51 1.23
C CYS A 75 0.23 1.00 1.47
N MET A 76 -0.17 0.60 2.68
CA MET A 76 -0.46 -0.79 3.01
C MET A 76 -1.57 -1.38 2.16
N LYS A 77 -2.62 -0.60 1.84
CA LYS A 77 -3.68 -1.02 0.92
C LYS A 77 -3.13 -1.33 -0.47
N ILE A 78 -2.19 -0.53 -0.97
CA ILE A 78 -1.52 -0.78 -2.25
C ILE A 78 -0.69 -2.06 -2.17
N PHE A 79 0.14 -2.21 -1.13
CA PHE A 79 0.95 -3.40 -0.92
C PHE A 79 0.10 -4.68 -0.90
N ASN A 80 -1.00 -4.67 -0.15
CA ASN A 80 -1.92 -5.81 -0.07
C ASN A 80 -2.54 -6.16 -1.44
N ILE A 81 -3.00 -5.18 -2.21
CA ILE A 81 -3.54 -5.43 -3.57
C ILE A 81 -2.45 -6.04 -4.46
N THR A 82 -1.25 -5.47 -4.45
CA THR A 82 -0.14 -5.96 -5.29
C THR A 82 0.29 -7.38 -4.90
N ALA A 83 0.38 -7.68 -3.61
CA ALA A 83 0.72 -9.01 -3.09
C ALA A 83 -0.35 -10.06 -3.46
N GLN A 84 -1.63 -9.69 -3.38
CA GLN A 84 -2.72 -10.57 -3.82
C GLN A 84 -2.64 -10.89 -5.32
N VAL A 85 -2.36 -9.89 -6.15
CA VAL A 85 -2.24 -10.06 -7.60
C VAL A 85 -1.02 -10.90 -7.96
N GLN A 86 0.13 -10.64 -7.34
CA GLN A 86 1.33 -11.45 -7.51
C GLN A 86 1.09 -12.90 -7.09
N SER A 87 0.42 -13.12 -5.96
CA SER A 87 0.06 -14.48 -5.52
C SER A 87 -0.85 -15.19 -6.52
N LYS A 88 -1.82 -14.50 -7.11
CA LYS A 88 -2.67 -15.06 -8.19
C LYS A 88 -1.82 -15.43 -9.41
N PHE A 89 -0.95 -14.52 -9.85
CA PHE A 89 -0.06 -14.76 -10.99
C PHE A 89 0.83 -15.99 -10.76
N ILE A 90 1.47 -16.09 -9.60
CA ILE A 90 2.31 -17.23 -9.24
C ILE A 90 1.51 -18.53 -9.27
N LYS A 91 0.30 -18.56 -8.67
CA LYS A 91 -0.56 -19.75 -8.70
C LYS A 91 -0.96 -20.17 -10.13
N LEU A 92 -1.15 -19.22 -11.03
CA LEU A 92 -1.43 -19.52 -12.44
C LEU A 92 -0.21 -20.06 -13.19
N ASN A 93 1.00 -19.65 -12.81
CA ASN A 93 2.25 -20.08 -13.46
C ASN A 93 2.79 -21.40 -12.89
N ILE A 94 2.58 -21.70 -11.61
CA ILE A 94 3.00 -22.98 -11.00
C ILE A 94 2.12 -24.15 -11.47
N GLN A 95 0.88 -23.89 -11.86
CA GLN A 95 -0.06 -24.91 -12.33
C GLN A 95 0.06 -25.24 -13.83
N LYS A 96 1.11 -24.77 -14.50
CA LYS A 96 1.34 -24.96 -15.93
C LYS A 96 2.55 -25.86 -16.15
#